data_AF-A0A7Y3H1R0-F1
#
_entry.id   AF-A0A7Y3H1R0-F1
#
_cell.length_a   1.000
_cell.length_b   1.000
_cell.length_c   1.000
_cell.angle_alpha   90.00
_cell.angle_beta   90.00
_cell.angle_gamma   90.00
#
_symmetry.space_group_name_H-M   'P 1'
#
loop_
_entity.id
_entity.type
_entity.pdbx_description
1 polymer ?
#
loop_
_entity_poly.entity_id
_entity_poly.type
_entity_poly.pdbx_seq_one_letter_code
_entity_poly.pdbx_strand_id
1 'polypeptide(L)'
;MNHIIKFKYHIWILVFIAMGCAQFQSPKGGPRDTDPPLLIEAESEPNYQTNFVKKPIELHFNEWIKITNPTKEIVISPPTDYPIKVIEKGRRVLLEFSEDEVLKENTTYQINYGDAIKDFTEGNIIKNLVFIFSTGDVIDSLSVSGKMVDALTKEPLDNVIISLYDNLSDTAFTKTKPLYFTKTNKDGSFNLTNLRSDTFQIFGLTDNNVNYFYDRLDEKIAFNDSTIFVSDLDSTFVTLELFDEEDPPRQISVKQSKSGLIKLVYSPPLQDMDITLLDEDTFYTFHELVKDTVYIWHNALELDSLTFILKSGELSDTIMSKPAKDSFIGSNLNLDKSFVQKFNFHKEDSLNIRFNHPIKNIKLDSISVYDTVSSFNISYSEINNRILSIKLDSLQDNSSYSFQLLPGAITDIYNNSNTDT
;
A
#
# COMPACT_ATOMS: atom_id res chain seq x y z
N MET A 1 90.74 32.45 -11.58
CA MET A 1 89.76 31.35 -11.46
C MET A 1 88.54 31.67 -10.57
N ASN A 2 88.66 32.53 -9.55
CA ASN A 2 87.56 32.84 -8.61
C ASN A 2 86.43 33.77 -9.12
N HIS A 3 86.63 34.54 -10.19
CA HIS A 3 85.59 35.44 -10.73
C HIS A 3 84.54 34.72 -11.60
N ILE A 4 84.93 33.66 -12.31
CA ILE A 4 84.02 32.87 -13.17
C ILE A 4 83.04 32.05 -12.32
N ILE A 5 83.47 31.59 -11.15
CA ILE A 5 82.64 30.85 -10.21
C ILE A 5 81.55 31.76 -9.60
N LYS A 6 81.92 32.99 -9.19
CA LYS A 6 80.96 33.97 -8.62
C LYS A 6 79.90 34.42 -9.62
N PHE A 7 80.26 34.55 -10.91
CA PHE A 7 79.32 34.91 -11.98
C PHE A 7 78.30 33.80 -12.27
N LYS A 8 78.74 32.52 -12.23
CA LYS A 8 77.82 31.38 -12.34
C LYS A 8 76.81 31.33 -11.19
N TYR A 9 77.22 31.61 -9.95
CA TYR A 9 76.29 31.66 -8.81
C TYR A 9 75.24 32.77 -8.94
N HIS A 10 75.61 33.93 -9.49
CA HIS A 10 74.65 35.02 -9.74
C HIS A 10 73.64 34.67 -10.84
N ILE A 11 74.08 33.97 -11.89
CA ILE A 11 73.18 33.45 -12.94
C ILE A 11 72.20 32.41 -12.38
N TRP A 12 72.67 31.50 -11.53
CA TRP A 12 71.79 30.50 -10.90
C TRP A 12 70.75 31.12 -9.94
N ILE A 13 71.12 32.18 -9.21
CA ILE A 13 70.18 32.93 -8.36
C ILE A 13 69.12 33.65 -9.19
N LEU A 14 69.51 34.24 -10.33
CA LEU A 14 68.58 34.95 -11.20
C LEU A 14 67.59 34.01 -11.91
N VAL A 15 68.02 32.78 -12.24
CA VAL A 15 67.16 31.72 -12.77
C VAL A 15 66.16 31.22 -11.72
N PHE A 16 66.55 31.13 -10.44
CA PHE A 16 65.64 30.72 -9.36
C PHE A 16 64.55 31.76 -9.06
N ILE A 17 64.82 33.06 -9.21
CA ILE A 17 63.83 34.12 -8.99
C ILE A 17 62.80 34.16 -10.14
N ALA A 18 63.18 33.78 -11.36
CA ALA A 18 62.29 33.76 -12.52
C ALA A 18 61.29 32.58 -12.54
N MET A 19 61.43 31.59 -11.66
CA MET A 19 60.46 30.47 -11.52
C MET A 19 59.31 30.77 -10.55
N GLY A 20 59.24 31.98 -9.98
CA GLY A 20 58.11 32.45 -9.18
C GLY A 20 56.90 32.82 -10.05
N CYS A 21 56.24 31.85 -10.68
CA CYS A 21 54.91 32.06 -11.24
C CYS A 21 53.93 32.35 -10.09
N ALA A 22 53.40 33.58 -10.04
CA ALA A 22 52.24 33.88 -9.22
C ALA A 22 51.05 33.07 -9.75
N GLN A 23 50.65 32.04 -8.99
CA GLN A 23 49.50 31.22 -9.31
C GLN A 23 48.23 32.08 -9.21
N PHE A 24 47.57 32.34 -10.34
CA PHE A 24 46.25 32.96 -10.36
C PHE A 24 45.26 32.02 -9.66
N GLN A 25 45.02 32.23 -8.37
CA GLN A 25 43.87 31.66 -7.69
C GLN A 25 42.64 32.49 -8.04
N SER A 26 41.59 31.85 -8.53
CA SER A 26 40.28 32.49 -8.67
C SER A 26 39.89 33.11 -7.34
N PRO A 27 39.33 34.33 -7.31
CA PRO A 27 38.83 34.92 -6.08
C PRO A 27 37.88 33.91 -5.42
N LYS A 28 38.12 33.58 -4.16
CA LYS A 28 37.14 32.83 -3.38
C LYS A 28 35.90 33.71 -3.31
N GLY A 29 34.77 33.20 -3.82
CA GLY A 29 33.49 33.87 -3.72
C GLY A 29 33.16 34.20 -2.26
N GLY A 30 32.27 35.17 -2.06
CA GLY A 30 31.72 35.47 -0.75
C GLY A 30 31.02 34.25 -0.13
N PRO A 31 30.62 34.33 1.15
CA PRO A 31 29.75 33.32 1.74
C PRO A 31 28.51 33.11 0.87
N ARG A 32 28.06 31.87 0.77
CA ARG A 32 26.84 31.50 0.05
C ARG A 32 25.64 32.22 0.66
N ASP A 33 24.76 32.73 -0.19
CA ASP A 33 23.50 33.31 0.28
C ASP A 33 22.54 32.21 0.75
N THR A 34 21.90 32.44 1.88
CA THR A 34 20.95 31.51 2.52
C THR A 34 19.56 32.10 2.68
N ASP A 35 19.39 33.39 2.37
CA ASP A 35 18.11 34.07 2.54
C ASP A 35 17.21 33.79 1.33
N PRO A 36 15.90 33.54 1.55
CA PRO A 36 14.94 33.39 0.47
C PRO A 36 14.51 34.76 -0.10
N PRO A 37 13.91 34.78 -1.31
CA PRO A 37 13.40 36.00 -1.90
C PRO A 37 12.28 36.61 -1.05
N LEU A 38 12.25 37.94 -0.97
CA LEU A 38 11.26 38.69 -0.21
C LEU A 38 10.21 39.29 -1.15
N LEU A 39 8.94 39.10 -0.77
CA LEU A 39 7.80 39.71 -1.46
C LEU A 39 7.82 41.23 -1.26
N ILE A 40 7.71 41.99 -2.35
CA ILE A 40 7.51 43.44 -2.33
C ILE A 40 6.01 43.70 -2.38
N GLU A 41 5.38 43.81 -1.21
CA GLU A 41 3.92 44.01 -1.09
C GLU A 41 3.44 45.25 -1.84
N ALA A 42 4.20 46.35 -1.79
CA ALA A 42 3.84 47.61 -2.44
C ALA A 42 3.78 47.55 -3.98
N GLU A 43 4.45 46.57 -4.59
CA GLU A 43 4.43 46.34 -6.04
C GLU A 43 3.53 45.15 -6.42
N SER A 44 3.11 44.35 -5.45
CA SER A 44 2.32 43.15 -5.66
C SER A 44 0.83 43.47 -5.60
N GLU A 45 0.02 42.57 -6.15
CA GLU A 45 -1.42 42.59 -5.93
C GLU A 45 -1.71 42.51 -4.41
N PRO A 46 -2.57 43.39 -3.85
CA PRO A 46 -2.85 43.39 -2.41
C PRO A 46 -3.40 42.05 -1.93
N ASN A 47 -2.85 41.53 -0.85
CA ASN A 47 -3.39 40.33 -0.20
C ASN A 47 -4.68 40.69 0.58
N TYR A 48 -5.50 39.69 0.89
CA TYR A 48 -6.75 39.84 1.64
C TYR A 48 -7.77 40.77 0.99
N GLN A 49 -7.98 40.64 -0.33
CA GLN A 49 -9.03 41.37 -1.04
C GLN A 49 -10.42 40.82 -0.77
N THR A 50 -11.41 41.70 -0.68
CA THR A 50 -12.84 41.36 -0.73
C THR A 50 -13.44 41.81 -2.06
N ASN A 51 -14.58 41.24 -2.43
CA ASN A 51 -15.28 41.47 -3.69
C ASN A 51 -14.35 41.28 -4.90
N PHE A 52 -13.46 40.29 -4.81
CA PHE A 52 -12.46 40.00 -5.81
C PHE A 52 -13.14 39.56 -7.11
N VAL A 53 -12.77 40.22 -8.21
CA VAL A 53 -13.19 39.86 -9.55
C VAL A 53 -12.03 39.17 -10.25
N LYS A 54 -12.29 38.01 -10.86
CA LYS A 54 -11.29 37.18 -11.57
C LYS A 54 -10.39 38.04 -12.46
N LYS A 55 -9.11 38.12 -12.09
CA LYS A 55 -8.04 38.82 -12.80
C LYS A 55 -6.70 38.12 -12.55
N PRO A 56 -5.67 38.37 -13.37
CA PRO A 56 -4.32 37.87 -13.09
C PRO A 56 -3.81 38.41 -11.74
N ILE A 57 -3.15 37.56 -10.97
CA ILE A 57 -2.52 37.90 -9.68
C ILE A 57 -1.02 38.00 -9.90
N GLU A 58 -0.46 39.20 -9.75
CA GLU A 58 0.97 39.48 -9.94
C GLU A 58 1.65 39.69 -8.57
N LEU A 59 2.70 38.92 -8.31
CA LEU A 59 3.54 39.01 -7.11
C LEU A 59 4.96 39.41 -7.50
N HIS A 60 5.51 40.39 -6.80
CA HIS A 60 6.83 40.99 -7.05
C HIS A 60 7.82 40.64 -5.94
N PHE A 61 9.08 40.40 -6.32
CA PHE A 61 10.14 40.03 -5.40
C PHE A 61 11.34 40.99 -5.49
N ASN A 62 12.11 41.09 -4.41
CA ASN A 62 13.34 41.89 -4.36
C ASN A 62 14.44 41.39 -5.31
N GLU A 63 14.45 40.09 -5.61
CA GLU A 63 15.44 39.43 -6.45
C GLU A 63 14.83 38.51 -7.52
N TRP A 64 15.69 37.91 -8.35
CA TRP A 64 15.25 37.01 -9.42
C TRP A 64 14.82 35.68 -8.82
N ILE A 65 13.65 35.22 -9.24
CA ILE A 65 13.06 33.98 -8.74
C ILE A 65 13.05 32.91 -9.82
N LYS A 66 12.88 31.67 -9.39
CA LYS A 66 12.62 30.52 -10.23
C LYS A 66 11.41 29.76 -9.71
N ILE A 67 10.49 29.39 -10.60
CA ILE A 67 9.34 28.56 -10.30
C ILE A 67 9.67 27.09 -10.58
N THR A 68 9.40 26.20 -9.62
CA THR A 68 9.58 24.75 -9.77
C THR A 68 8.31 23.98 -9.47
N ASN A 69 7.99 23.02 -10.34
CA ASN A 69 6.83 22.12 -10.22
C ASN A 69 5.51 22.83 -9.84
N PRO A 70 5.11 23.92 -10.54
CA PRO A 70 3.96 24.73 -10.13
C PRO A 70 2.67 23.91 -10.02
N THR A 71 2.43 22.95 -10.91
CA THR A 71 1.25 22.07 -10.86
C THR A 71 1.16 21.23 -9.59
N LYS A 72 2.29 20.90 -8.95
CA LYS A 72 2.34 20.08 -7.73
C LYS A 72 2.39 20.93 -6.46
N GLU A 73 3.13 22.03 -6.51
CA GLU A 73 3.44 22.86 -5.35
C GLU A 73 2.44 23.99 -5.13
N ILE A 74 1.86 24.54 -6.20
CA ILE A 74 0.87 25.62 -6.11
C ILE A 74 -0.53 25.02 -6.00
N VAL A 75 -1.16 25.31 -4.88
CA VAL A 75 -2.43 24.72 -4.46
C VAL A 75 -3.46 25.84 -4.28
N ILE A 76 -4.63 25.71 -4.87
CA ILE A 76 -5.73 26.68 -4.74
C ILE A 76 -6.90 25.99 -4.06
N SER A 77 -7.38 26.57 -2.96
CA SER A 77 -8.54 26.10 -2.19
C SER A 77 -9.62 27.19 -2.18
N PRO A 78 -10.87 26.95 -2.64
CA PRO A 78 -11.34 25.73 -3.31
C PRO A 78 -10.57 25.38 -4.60
N PRO A 79 -10.47 24.08 -4.98
CA PRO A 79 -9.84 23.65 -6.21
C PRO A 79 -10.49 24.29 -7.45
N THR A 80 -9.68 24.60 -8.46
CA THR A 80 -10.17 25.07 -9.76
C THR A 80 -10.69 23.91 -10.61
N ASP A 81 -11.60 24.22 -11.54
CA ASP A 81 -12.08 23.25 -12.52
C ASP A 81 -11.17 23.09 -13.72
N TYR A 82 -10.47 24.16 -14.06
CA TYR A 82 -9.50 24.19 -15.15
C TYR A 82 -8.08 24.40 -14.63
N PRO A 83 -7.04 23.94 -15.37
CA PRO A 83 -5.65 24.20 -15.01
C PRO A 83 -5.35 25.70 -14.95
N ILE A 84 -4.59 26.11 -13.92
CA ILE A 84 -4.05 27.46 -13.82
C ILE A 84 -2.79 27.62 -14.68
N LYS A 85 -2.52 28.85 -15.10
CA LYS A 85 -1.29 29.22 -15.78
C LYS A 85 -0.44 30.08 -14.86
N VAL A 86 0.79 29.62 -14.63
CA VAL A 86 1.76 30.32 -13.76
C VAL A 86 2.97 30.71 -14.60
N ILE A 87 3.29 32.00 -14.63
CA ILE A 87 4.33 32.57 -15.48
C ILE A 87 5.39 33.23 -14.60
N GLU A 88 6.63 32.81 -14.80
CA GLU A 88 7.83 33.45 -14.24
C GLU A 88 8.30 34.57 -15.17
N LYS A 89 8.54 35.77 -14.62
CA LYS A 89 9.13 36.91 -15.35
C LYS A 89 10.17 37.64 -14.50
N GLY A 90 11.37 37.08 -14.42
CA GLY A 90 12.50 37.67 -13.70
C GLY A 90 12.24 37.73 -12.20
N ARG A 91 11.77 38.87 -11.70
CA ARG A 91 11.46 39.09 -10.26
C ARG A 91 9.97 38.98 -9.95
N ARG A 92 9.20 38.33 -10.82
CA ARG A 92 7.73 38.36 -10.75
C ARG A 92 7.13 37.00 -11.06
N VAL A 93 6.02 36.72 -10.39
CA VAL A 93 5.16 35.57 -10.64
C VAL A 93 3.79 36.09 -11.02
N LEU A 94 3.27 35.63 -12.17
CA LEU A 94 1.91 35.91 -12.62
C LEU A 94 1.09 34.62 -12.58
N LEU A 95 -0.01 34.61 -11.84
CA LEU A 95 -0.98 33.53 -11.83
C LEU A 95 -2.23 33.96 -12.57
N GLU A 96 -2.62 33.17 -13.58
CA GLU A 96 -3.79 33.38 -14.42
C GLU A 96 -4.75 32.19 -14.26
N PHE A 97 -5.98 32.47 -13.86
CA PHE A 97 -7.09 31.51 -13.96
C PHE A 97 -7.44 31.27 -15.43
N SER A 98 -8.00 30.09 -15.75
CA SER A 98 -8.56 29.83 -17.07
C SER A 98 -9.68 30.82 -17.41
N GLU A 99 -9.86 31.10 -18.69
CA GLU A 99 -10.98 31.92 -19.18
C GLU A 99 -12.33 31.28 -18.81
N ASP A 100 -12.42 29.95 -18.86
CA ASP A 100 -13.60 29.16 -18.54
C ASP A 100 -13.83 28.96 -17.03
N GLU A 101 -12.84 29.33 -16.19
CA GLU A 101 -12.96 29.17 -14.74
C GLU A 101 -14.01 30.12 -14.15
N VAL A 102 -14.96 29.58 -13.38
CA VAL A 102 -15.96 30.37 -12.66
C VAL A 102 -15.70 30.24 -11.16
N LEU A 103 -15.28 31.34 -10.54
CA LEU A 103 -15.07 31.37 -9.09
C LEU A 103 -16.41 31.28 -8.35
N LYS A 104 -16.45 30.50 -7.28
CA LYS A 104 -17.61 30.36 -6.40
C LYS A 104 -17.94 31.71 -5.77
N GLU A 105 -19.22 32.07 -5.73
CA GLU A 105 -19.70 33.29 -5.09
C GLU A 105 -19.54 33.23 -3.56
N ASN A 106 -19.37 34.38 -2.91
CA ASN A 106 -19.28 34.52 -1.44
C ASN A 106 -18.33 33.50 -0.79
N THR A 107 -17.18 33.27 -1.43
CA THR A 107 -16.24 32.23 -1.02
C THR A 107 -14.85 32.81 -0.85
N THR A 108 -14.21 32.47 0.26
CA THR A 108 -12.79 32.76 0.49
C THR A 108 -11.92 31.74 -0.25
N TYR A 109 -11.05 32.26 -1.12
CA TYR A 109 -10.04 31.51 -1.85
C TYR A 109 -8.67 31.73 -1.22
N GLN A 110 -7.88 30.66 -1.20
CA GLN A 110 -6.51 30.63 -0.74
C GLN A 110 -5.63 30.00 -1.82
N ILE A 111 -4.60 30.72 -2.24
CA ILE A 111 -3.54 30.24 -3.12
C ILE A 111 -2.29 30.06 -2.29
N ASN A 112 -1.92 28.81 -2.04
CA ASN A 112 -0.68 28.44 -1.36
C ASN A 112 0.38 28.09 -2.40
N TYR A 113 1.51 28.79 -2.39
CA TYR A 113 2.59 28.57 -3.35
C TYR A 113 3.55 27.43 -2.94
N GLY A 114 3.37 26.82 -1.77
CA GLY A 114 4.16 25.68 -1.31
C GLY A 114 5.67 25.95 -1.39
N ASP A 115 6.40 25.03 -2.01
CA ASP A 115 7.84 25.16 -2.27
C ASP A 115 8.13 25.62 -3.72
N ALA A 116 7.14 26.18 -4.42
CA ALA A 116 7.24 26.47 -5.85
C ALA A 116 8.24 27.58 -6.16
N ILE A 117 8.38 28.58 -5.29
CA ILE A 117 9.16 29.79 -5.56
C ILE A 117 10.46 29.75 -4.77
N LYS A 118 11.57 29.96 -5.48
CA LYS A 118 12.90 30.04 -4.88
C LYS A 118 13.74 31.12 -5.56
N ASP A 119 14.82 31.54 -4.92
CA ASP A 119 15.77 32.42 -5.58
C ASP A 119 16.43 31.70 -6.78
N PHE A 120 16.84 32.49 -7.76
CA PHE A 120 17.41 31.98 -9.00
C PHE A 120 18.84 31.43 -8.84
N THR A 121 19.61 31.95 -7.88
CA THR A 121 21.06 31.72 -7.77
C THR A 121 21.40 30.53 -6.87
N GLU A 122 20.95 30.54 -5.62
CA GLU A 122 21.25 29.55 -4.59
C GLU A 122 20.13 28.54 -4.35
N GLY A 123 18.89 28.87 -4.72
CA GLY A 123 17.72 28.00 -4.66
C GLY A 123 17.02 27.92 -3.30
N ASN A 124 17.22 28.92 -2.44
CA ASN A 124 16.51 29.19 -1.19
C ASN A 124 15.01 29.38 -1.46
N ILE A 125 14.19 28.56 -0.81
CA ILE A 125 12.74 28.47 -1.04
C ILE A 125 12.02 29.49 -0.16
N ILE A 126 11.05 30.22 -0.73
CA ILE A 126 10.10 31.00 0.09
C ILE A 126 9.06 30.04 0.70
N LYS A 127 9.00 30.00 2.02
CA LYS A 127 8.05 29.15 2.75
C LYS A 127 6.80 29.94 3.11
N ASN A 128 5.66 29.25 3.15
CA ASN A 128 4.37 29.79 3.64
C ASN A 128 3.89 31.04 2.87
N LEU A 129 4.20 31.16 1.58
CA LEU A 129 3.65 32.22 0.75
C LEU A 129 2.21 31.88 0.38
N VAL A 130 1.27 32.68 0.88
CA VAL A 130 -0.17 32.48 0.68
C VAL A 130 -0.83 33.78 0.25
N PHE A 131 -1.63 33.71 -0.82
CA PHE A 131 -2.48 34.80 -1.29
C PHE A 131 -3.95 34.45 -1.04
N ILE A 132 -4.67 35.32 -0.33
CA ILE A 132 -6.04 35.12 0.13
C ILE A 132 -6.91 36.22 -0.45
N PHE A 133 -8.08 35.85 -0.95
CA PHE A 133 -9.10 36.78 -1.39
C PHE A 133 -10.50 36.19 -1.18
N SER A 134 -11.53 37.02 -1.18
CA SER A 134 -12.91 36.61 -1.16
C SER A 134 -13.66 37.18 -2.35
N THR A 135 -14.50 36.37 -2.98
CA THR A 135 -15.45 36.84 -3.99
C THR A 135 -16.65 37.57 -3.37
N GLY A 136 -16.84 37.47 -2.05
CA GLY A 136 -17.83 38.21 -1.27
C GLY A 136 -17.23 39.39 -0.50
N ASP A 137 -18.01 39.97 0.40
CA ASP A 137 -17.65 41.15 1.20
C ASP A 137 -16.82 40.83 2.46
N VAL A 138 -16.72 39.56 2.83
CA VAL A 138 -16.02 39.07 4.03
C VAL A 138 -14.96 38.04 3.67
N ILE A 139 -13.84 38.05 4.40
CA ILE A 139 -12.85 36.98 4.40
C ILE A 139 -13.12 36.10 5.62
N ASP A 140 -13.32 34.82 5.36
CA ASP A 140 -13.51 33.82 6.39
C ASP A 140 -12.26 33.68 7.26
N SER A 141 -12.45 33.37 8.55
CA SER A 141 -11.36 33.37 9.54
C SER A 141 -11.30 32.13 10.42
N LEU A 142 -12.27 31.20 10.33
CA LEU A 142 -12.28 30.02 11.19
C LEU A 142 -11.24 29.01 10.72
N SER A 143 -10.94 28.05 11.58
CA SER A 143 -9.93 27.04 11.30
C SER A 143 -10.26 25.68 11.89
N VAL A 144 -9.72 24.64 11.26
CA VAL A 144 -9.75 23.25 11.72
C VAL A 144 -8.32 22.73 11.64
N SER A 145 -7.80 22.24 12.75
CA SER A 145 -6.46 21.67 12.81
C SER A 145 -6.54 20.21 13.26
N GLY A 146 -5.45 19.48 13.11
CA GLY A 146 -5.49 18.09 13.51
C GLY A 146 -4.24 17.32 13.18
N LYS A 147 -4.36 15.99 13.33
CA LYS A 147 -3.33 15.03 12.97
C LYS A 147 -3.86 13.93 12.06
N MET A 148 -3.02 13.52 11.13
CA MET A 148 -3.18 12.34 10.29
C MET A 148 -2.16 11.29 10.71
N VAL A 149 -2.64 10.09 10.98
CA VAL A 149 -1.81 8.93 11.33
C VAL A 149 -2.21 7.73 10.50
N ASP A 150 -1.28 6.80 10.32
CA ASP A 150 -1.60 5.47 9.78
C ASP A 150 -2.49 4.70 10.77
N ALA A 151 -3.58 4.11 10.29
CA ALA A 151 -4.54 3.42 11.14
C ALA A 151 -3.93 2.21 11.90
N LEU A 152 -2.94 1.54 11.30
CA LEU A 152 -2.30 0.36 11.87
C LEU A 152 -1.10 0.72 12.74
N THR A 153 -0.17 1.52 12.21
CA THR A 153 1.09 1.83 12.91
C THR A 153 0.98 3.00 13.89
N LYS A 154 -0.06 3.84 13.73
CA LYS A 154 -0.25 5.12 14.43
C LYS A 154 0.87 6.12 14.19
N GLU A 155 1.71 5.90 13.18
CA GLU A 155 2.77 6.83 12.81
C GLU A 155 2.19 8.02 12.04
N PRO A 156 2.75 9.23 12.22
CA PRO A 156 2.30 10.42 11.49
C PRO A 156 2.55 10.30 9.99
N LEU A 157 1.63 10.83 9.19
CA LEU A 157 1.71 10.76 7.73
C LEU A 157 1.91 12.14 7.10
N ASP A 158 2.96 12.26 6.29
CA ASP A 158 3.30 13.47 5.51
C ASP A 158 2.54 13.52 4.19
N ASN A 159 2.24 14.73 3.71
CA ASN A 159 1.69 15.00 2.38
C ASN A 159 0.38 14.24 2.06
N VAL A 160 -0.46 14.00 3.07
CA VAL A 160 -1.84 13.50 2.91
C VAL A 160 -2.77 14.69 2.72
N ILE A 161 -3.67 14.63 1.75
CA ILE A 161 -4.66 15.68 1.51
C ILE A 161 -5.73 15.59 2.60
N ILE A 162 -6.02 16.72 3.25
CA ILE A 162 -7.13 16.85 4.19
C ILE A 162 -8.16 17.75 3.55
N SER A 163 -9.40 17.27 3.46
CA SER A 163 -10.46 17.88 2.67
C SER A 163 -11.71 18.10 3.51
N LEU A 164 -12.37 19.25 3.32
CA LEU A 164 -13.69 19.56 3.85
C LEU A 164 -14.72 19.67 2.74
N TYR A 165 -15.86 19.04 2.95
CA TYR A 165 -17.01 19.04 2.04
C TYR A 165 -18.23 19.62 2.75
N ASP A 166 -18.92 20.53 2.08
CA ASP A 166 -20.25 21.02 2.47
C ASP A 166 -21.38 20.09 1.99
N ASN A 167 -21.09 19.20 1.03
CA ASN A 167 -21.93 18.05 0.70
C ASN A 167 -21.77 16.95 1.77
N LEU A 168 -22.83 16.70 2.54
CA LEU A 168 -22.83 15.74 3.66
C LEU A 168 -23.16 14.29 3.24
N SER A 169 -23.17 13.97 1.95
CA SER A 169 -23.26 12.57 1.51
C SER A 169 -21.97 11.84 1.79
N ASP A 170 -22.09 10.61 2.30
CA ASP A 170 -21.03 9.60 2.41
C ASP A 170 -20.28 9.31 1.10
N THR A 171 -20.79 9.72 -0.07
CA THR A 171 -20.12 9.57 -1.37
C THR A 171 -19.55 10.87 -1.93
N ALA A 172 -19.54 11.97 -1.17
CA ALA A 172 -19.07 13.28 -1.66
C ALA A 172 -17.61 13.22 -2.14
N PHE A 173 -16.74 12.51 -1.40
CA PHE A 173 -15.31 12.39 -1.68
C PHE A 173 -14.96 11.60 -2.95
N THR A 174 -15.91 10.86 -3.53
CA THR A 174 -15.73 10.12 -4.80
C THR A 174 -16.32 10.83 -6.01
N LYS A 175 -17.17 11.86 -5.79
CA LYS A 175 -17.99 12.48 -6.86
C LYS A 175 -17.82 13.97 -6.99
N THR A 176 -17.39 14.64 -5.94
CA THR A 176 -17.25 16.10 -5.91
C THR A 176 -15.85 16.50 -5.43
N LYS A 177 -15.34 17.63 -5.89
CA LYS A 177 -14.10 18.22 -5.35
C LYS A 177 -14.38 18.87 -3.99
N PRO A 178 -13.40 18.92 -3.08
CA PRO A 178 -13.58 19.53 -1.78
C PRO A 178 -13.84 21.04 -1.87
N LEU A 179 -14.48 21.60 -0.85
CA LEU A 179 -14.61 23.05 -0.72
C LEU A 179 -13.33 23.65 -0.14
N TYR A 180 -12.78 23.03 0.90
CA TYR A 180 -11.50 23.42 1.48
C TYR A 180 -10.56 22.23 1.51
N PHE A 181 -9.27 22.46 1.29
CA PHE A 181 -8.29 21.40 1.52
C PHE A 181 -6.91 21.95 1.88
N THR A 182 -6.12 21.09 2.48
CA THR A 182 -4.72 21.34 2.84
C THR A 182 -3.94 20.03 2.74
N LYS A 183 -2.65 20.07 3.06
CA LYS A 183 -1.81 18.88 3.16
C LYS A 183 -1.20 18.78 4.55
N THR A 184 -1.02 17.55 5.01
CA THR A 184 -0.26 17.29 6.23
C THR A 184 1.21 17.56 5.99
N ASN A 185 1.90 17.94 7.06
CA ASN A 185 3.36 18.07 7.11
C ASN A 185 4.00 16.76 7.66
N LYS A 186 5.33 16.77 7.80
CA LYS A 186 6.12 15.62 8.25
C LYS A 186 5.75 15.03 9.61
N ASP A 187 5.12 15.80 10.50
CA ASP A 187 4.69 15.30 11.82
C ASP A 187 3.20 14.92 11.84
N GLY A 188 2.58 14.82 10.65
CA GLY A 188 1.19 14.45 10.43
C GLY A 188 0.21 15.56 10.74
N SER A 189 0.67 16.75 11.14
CA SER A 189 -0.19 17.87 11.46
C SER A 189 -0.77 18.51 10.20
N PHE A 190 -2.01 18.98 10.31
CA PHE A 190 -2.62 19.82 9.29
C PHE A 190 -3.32 21.02 9.91
N ASN A 191 -3.48 22.06 9.10
CA ASN A 191 -4.27 23.24 9.46
C ASN A 191 -5.02 23.75 8.23
N LEU A 192 -6.34 23.77 8.33
CA LEU A 192 -7.28 24.38 7.40
C LEU A 192 -7.67 25.74 7.98
N THR A 193 -7.40 26.81 7.26
CA THR A 193 -7.71 28.18 7.70
C THR A 193 -8.69 28.84 6.75
N ASN A 194 -9.22 29.98 7.17
CA ASN A 194 -10.13 30.79 6.37
C ASN A 194 -11.40 30.03 5.99
N LEU A 195 -11.96 29.32 6.98
CA LEU A 195 -13.18 28.54 6.86
C LEU A 195 -14.38 29.38 7.24
N ARG A 196 -15.45 29.29 6.46
CA ARG A 196 -16.75 29.86 6.84
C ARG A 196 -17.34 29.08 8.01
N SER A 197 -18.24 29.71 8.75
CA SER A 197 -19.01 28.98 9.77
C SER A 197 -20.04 28.08 9.12
N ASP A 198 -19.87 26.77 9.26
CA ASP A 198 -20.78 25.77 8.70
C ASP A 198 -20.49 24.36 9.24
N THR A 199 -21.30 23.39 8.80
CA THR A 199 -21.07 21.96 9.01
C THR A 199 -20.36 21.35 7.81
N PHE A 200 -19.32 20.55 8.05
CA PHE A 200 -18.55 19.87 7.01
C PHE A 200 -18.36 18.39 7.30
N GLN A 201 -18.20 17.59 6.26
CA GLN A 201 -17.50 16.31 6.37
C GLN A 201 -16.01 16.50 6.14
N ILE A 202 -15.20 15.78 6.92
CA ILE A 202 -13.75 15.80 6.83
C ILE A 202 -13.22 14.46 6.34
N PHE A 203 -12.34 14.50 5.35
CA PHE A 203 -11.68 13.32 4.78
C PHE A 203 -10.17 13.52 4.70
N GLY A 204 -9.43 12.42 4.84
CA GLY A 204 -8.03 12.31 4.47
C GLY A 204 -7.88 11.45 3.23
N LEU A 205 -7.00 11.83 2.31
CA LEU A 205 -6.79 11.13 1.04
C LEU A 205 -5.31 11.12 0.67
N THR A 206 -4.76 9.95 0.36
CA THR A 206 -3.53 9.88 -0.43
C THR A 206 -3.92 9.85 -1.90
N ASP A 207 -3.79 10.99 -2.55
CA ASP A 207 -4.18 11.19 -3.95
C ASP A 207 -2.96 11.03 -4.85
N ASN A 208 -2.94 9.95 -5.64
CA ASN A 208 -1.81 9.63 -6.52
C ASN A 208 -1.94 10.27 -7.91
N ASN A 209 -3.15 10.59 -8.34
CA ASN A 209 -3.43 11.13 -9.68
C ASN A 209 -3.71 12.66 -9.66
N VAL A 210 -3.74 13.26 -8.47
CA VAL A 210 -3.93 14.70 -8.20
C VAL A 210 -5.28 15.21 -8.69
N ASN A 211 -6.34 14.41 -8.52
CA ASN A 211 -7.70 14.77 -8.93
C ASN A 211 -8.67 15.07 -7.76
N TYR A 212 -8.23 14.89 -6.52
CA TYR A 212 -8.99 15.08 -5.27
C TYR A 212 -10.14 14.09 -5.04
N PHE A 213 -10.22 13.02 -5.82
CA PHE A 213 -11.21 11.97 -5.67
C PHE A 213 -10.53 10.71 -5.13
N TYR A 214 -11.24 9.97 -4.28
CA TYR A 214 -10.89 8.59 -4.02
C TYR A 214 -11.45 7.73 -5.15
N ASP A 215 -10.61 7.42 -6.13
CA ASP A 215 -11.07 6.72 -7.35
C ASP A 215 -10.12 5.61 -7.82
N ARG A 216 -9.09 5.30 -7.05
CA ARG A 216 -8.13 4.23 -7.35
C ARG A 216 -7.89 3.29 -6.18
N LEU A 217 -7.59 2.03 -6.51
CA LEU A 217 -7.24 0.99 -5.54
C LEU A 217 -5.89 1.22 -4.85
N ASP A 218 -5.02 2.07 -5.39
CA ASP A 218 -3.73 2.42 -4.79
C ASP A 218 -3.79 3.68 -3.91
N GLU A 219 -5.00 4.19 -3.67
CA GLU A 219 -5.26 5.32 -2.79
C GLU A 219 -5.80 4.83 -1.45
N LYS A 220 -5.58 5.62 -0.41
CA LYS A 220 -6.00 5.36 0.96
C LYS A 220 -6.87 6.50 1.44
N ILE A 221 -7.75 6.18 2.38
CA ILE A 221 -8.74 7.13 2.88
C ILE A 221 -8.78 7.18 4.40
N ALA A 222 -9.14 8.33 4.94
CA ALA A 222 -9.51 8.54 6.34
C ALA A 222 -10.82 9.32 6.38
N PHE A 223 -11.69 9.03 7.34
CA PHE A 223 -12.90 9.82 7.58
C PHE A 223 -13.31 9.70 9.04
N ASN A 224 -14.14 10.63 9.49
CA ASN A 224 -14.83 10.53 10.77
C ASN A 224 -16.22 9.91 10.60
N ASP A 225 -16.71 9.30 11.66
CA ASP A 225 -18.10 8.83 11.78
C ASP A 225 -19.14 9.96 11.84
N SER A 226 -18.68 11.19 12.02
CA SER A 226 -19.49 12.37 12.27
C SER A 226 -18.98 13.60 11.52
N THR A 227 -19.90 14.52 11.24
CA THR A 227 -19.59 15.83 10.66
C THR A 227 -18.95 16.74 11.70
N ILE A 228 -18.12 17.68 11.25
CA ILE A 228 -17.58 18.74 12.09
C ILE A 228 -18.43 20.00 11.92
N PHE A 229 -18.72 20.70 13.01
CA PHE A 229 -19.35 22.02 12.97
C PHE A 229 -18.34 23.08 13.36
N VAL A 230 -18.10 24.04 12.46
CA VAL A 230 -17.11 25.10 12.62
C VAL A 230 -17.86 26.38 12.97
N SER A 231 -17.80 26.80 14.24
CA SER A 231 -18.52 27.99 14.73
C SER A 231 -17.66 28.99 15.48
N ASP A 232 -16.54 28.54 16.04
CA ASP A 232 -15.75 29.32 16.99
C ASP A 232 -14.36 29.58 16.40
N LEU A 233 -13.71 30.65 16.85
CA LEU A 233 -12.35 31.00 16.44
C LEU A 233 -11.30 30.01 16.97
N ASP A 234 -11.62 29.28 18.04
CA ASP A 234 -10.79 28.20 18.54
C ASP A 234 -10.78 27.05 17.54
N SER A 235 -9.59 26.62 17.13
CA SER A 235 -9.44 25.55 16.15
C SER A 235 -10.05 24.25 16.68
N THR A 236 -10.99 23.68 15.92
CA THR A 236 -11.47 22.32 16.17
C THR A 236 -10.32 21.36 15.89
N PHE A 237 -9.93 20.55 16.88
CA PHE A 237 -8.86 19.57 16.74
C PHE A 237 -9.41 18.19 16.37
N VAL A 238 -8.97 17.63 15.25
CA VAL A 238 -9.41 16.31 14.76
C VAL A 238 -8.21 15.38 14.58
N THR A 239 -8.36 14.10 14.93
CA THR A 239 -7.40 13.06 14.54
C THR A 239 -8.06 12.15 13.52
N LEU A 240 -7.42 11.96 12.38
CA LEU A 240 -7.86 11.09 11.31
C LEU A 240 -6.89 9.91 11.18
N GLU A 241 -7.44 8.75 10.89
CA GLU A 241 -6.69 7.51 10.72
C GLU A 241 -6.81 7.05 9.27
N LEU A 242 -5.70 7.13 8.54
CA LEU A 242 -5.63 6.70 7.15
C LEU A 242 -5.52 5.19 7.08
N PHE A 243 -6.41 4.56 6.33
CA PHE A 243 -6.40 3.13 6.09
C PHE A 243 -6.51 2.81 4.60
N ASP A 244 -6.10 1.60 4.26
CA ASP A 244 -6.24 1.02 2.93
C ASP A 244 -7.49 0.14 2.91
N GLU A 245 -8.31 0.23 1.87
CA GLU A 245 -9.46 -0.66 1.73
C GLU A 245 -8.95 -2.09 1.50
N GLU A 246 -9.49 -3.08 2.20
CA GLU A 246 -9.14 -4.47 1.93
C GLU A 246 -9.70 -4.88 0.56
N ASP A 247 -8.81 -5.09 -0.41
CA ASP A 247 -9.14 -5.64 -1.73
C ASP A 247 -10.00 -6.92 -1.55
N PRO A 248 -11.16 -7.05 -2.21
CA PRO A 248 -11.92 -8.30 -2.15
C PRO A 248 -11.10 -9.43 -2.79
N PRO A 249 -11.14 -10.67 -2.25
CA PRO A 249 -10.44 -11.80 -2.82
C PRO A 249 -10.83 -12.06 -4.28
N ARG A 250 -9.85 -12.03 -5.19
CA ARG A 250 -10.04 -12.34 -6.61
C ARG A 250 -9.28 -13.60 -7.03
N GLN A 251 -9.91 -14.41 -7.88
CA GLN A 251 -9.29 -15.59 -8.46
C GLN A 251 -8.23 -15.19 -9.51
N ILE A 252 -6.96 -15.45 -9.23
CA ILE A 252 -5.82 -15.16 -10.09
C ILE A 252 -5.60 -16.24 -11.14
N SER A 253 -5.76 -17.52 -10.78
CA SER A 253 -5.56 -18.62 -11.73
C SER A 253 -6.27 -19.91 -11.34
N VAL A 254 -6.63 -20.70 -12.36
CA VAL A 254 -7.16 -22.06 -12.25
C VAL A 254 -6.24 -23.02 -13.00
N LYS A 255 -5.70 -24.02 -12.31
CA LYS A 255 -4.79 -25.03 -12.86
C LYS A 255 -5.24 -26.44 -12.49
N GLN A 256 -5.29 -27.31 -13.50
CA GLN A 256 -5.51 -28.75 -13.35
C GLN A 256 -4.49 -29.47 -14.23
N SER A 257 -3.33 -29.80 -13.67
CA SER A 257 -2.28 -30.50 -14.42
C SER A 257 -2.61 -31.97 -14.64
N LYS A 258 -3.36 -32.57 -13.71
CA LYS A 258 -3.86 -33.95 -13.77
C LYS A 258 -5.30 -33.97 -13.28
N SER A 259 -6.16 -34.75 -13.93
CA SER A 259 -7.54 -34.96 -13.49
C SER A 259 -7.56 -35.58 -12.11
N GLY A 260 -8.28 -34.97 -11.18
CA GLY A 260 -8.37 -35.32 -9.77
C GLY A 260 -8.00 -34.19 -8.80
N LEU A 261 -7.21 -33.21 -9.23
CA LEU A 261 -6.86 -32.05 -8.40
C LEU A 261 -6.90 -30.73 -9.19
N ILE A 262 -7.74 -29.82 -8.72
CA ILE A 262 -7.80 -28.44 -9.17
C ILE A 262 -7.10 -27.55 -8.15
N LYS A 263 -6.31 -26.60 -8.64
CA LYS A 263 -5.66 -25.57 -7.83
C LYS A 263 -6.15 -24.19 -8.27
N LEU A 264 -6.69 -23.43 -7.33
CA LEU A 264 -7.09 -22.04 -7.53
C LEU A 264 -6.20 -21.15 -6.68
N VAL A 265 -5.72 -20.04 -7.23
CA VAL A 265 -4.93 -19.05 -6.49
C VAL A 265 -5.76 -17.79 -6.33
N TYR A 266 -5.89 -17.28 -5.11
CA TYR A 266 -6.62 -16.05 -4.77
C TYR A 266 -5.69 -14.97 -4.23
N SER A 267 -6.00 -13.70 -4.50
CA SER A 267 -5.31 -12.56 -3.91
C SER A 267 -6.31 -11.43 -3.59
N PRO A 268 -6.42 -10.99 -2.33
CA PRO A 268 -5.83 -11.61 -1.13
C PRO A 268 -6.33 -13.06 -0.89
N PRO A 269 -5.66 -13.85 -0.02
CA PRO A 269 -6.10 -15.20 0.34
C PRO A 269 -7.52 -15.21 0.89
N LEU A 270 -8.29 -16.26 0.56
CA LEU A 270 -9.60 -16.47 1.19
C LEU A 270 -9.44 -16.70 2.69
N GLN A 271 -10.39 -16.24 3.50
CA GLN A 271 -10.37 -16.47 4.94
C GLN A 271 -11.09 -17.76 5.32
N ASP A 272 -12.19 -18.04 4.63
CA ASP A 272 -13.01 -19.25 4.72
C ASP A 272 -13.36 -19.74 3.30
N MET A 273 -13.90 -20.95 3.20
CA MET A 273 -14.40 -21.45 1.92
C MET A 273 -15.28 -22.68 2.08
N ASP A 274 -16.39 -22.68 1.34
CA ASP A 274 -17.20 -23.86 1.08
C ASP A 274 -17.27 -24.11 -0.41
N ILE A 275 -17.09 -25.37 -0.82
CA ILE A 275 -17.09 -25.77 -2.22
C ILE A 275 -18.07 -26.91 -2.39
N THR A 276 -19.02 -26.70 -3.29
CA THR A 276 -20.03 -27.69 -3.65
C THR A 276 -19.90 -28.04 -5.12
N LEU A 277 -19.88 -29.34 -5.42
CA LEU A 277 -19.94 -29.82 -6.79
C LEU A 277 -21.39 -29.74 -7.28
N LEU A 278 -21.61 -29.16 -8.45
CA LEU A 278 -22.93 -29.10 -9.09
C LEU A 278 -23.24 -30.37 -9.89
N ASP A 279 -22.21 -31.01 -10.42
CA ASP A 279 -22.33 -32.16 -11.32
C ASP A 279 -22.27 -33.47 -10.50
N GLU A 280 -23.45 -34.01 -10.17
CA GLU A 280 -23.71 -35.31 -9.50
C GLU A 280 -23.18 -35.47 -8.05
N ASP A 281 -24.09 -35.69 -7.10
CA ASP A 281 -23.81 -35.94 -5.67
C ASP A 281 -23.01 -37.24 -5.38
N THR A 282 -22.69 -38.03 -6.41
CA THR A 282 -22.05 -39.35 -6.25
C THR A 282 -20.53 -39.31 -6.20
N PHE A 283 -19.91 -38.19 -6.58
CA PHE A 283 -18.46 -38.06 -6.57
C PHE A 283 -17.94 -37.64 -5.19
N TYR A 284 -16.80 -38.21 -4.81
CA TYR A 284 -16.06 -37.74 -3.66
C TYR A 284 -15.39 -36.41 -4.02
N THR A 285 -15.60 -35.40 -3.18
CA THR A 285 -14.92 -34.11 -3.26
C THR A 285 -14.39 -33.71 -1.89
N PHE A 286 -13.18 -33.16 -1.87
CA PHE A 286 -12.57 -32.59 -0.68
C PHE A 286 -11.80 -31.34 -1.05
N HIS A 287 -11.94 -30.27 -0.27
CA HIS A 287 -11.19 -29.03 -0.46
C HIS A 287 -10.36 -28.67 0.77
N GLU A 288 -9.24 -28.00 0.51
CA GLU A 288 -8.40 -27.41 1.57
C GLU A 288 -7.81 -26.08 1.09
N LEU A 289 -7.71 -25.14 2.03
CA LEU A 289 -7.02 -23.88 1.83
C LEU A 289 -5.61 -23.96 2.40
N VAL A 290 -4.61 -23.64 1.58
CA VAL A 290 -3.22 -23.50 2.03
C VAL A 290 -2.68 -22.16 1.53
N LYS A 291 -2.57 -21.21 2.47
CA LYS A 291 -2.20 -19.81 2.16
C LYS A 291 -3.17 -19.21 1.13
N ASP A 292 -2.66 -18.79 -0.02
CA ASP A 292 -3.37 -18.20 -1.15
C ASP A 292 -4.00 -19.23 -2.09
N THR A 293 -3.76 -20.52 -1.85
CA THR A 293 -4.10 -21.59 -2.79
C THR A 293 -5.20 -22.49 -2.24
N VAL A 294 -6.29 -22.56 -2.98
CA VAL A 294 -7.38 -23.53 -2.80
C VAL A 294 -7.06 -24.80 -3.58
N TYR A 295 -7.14 -25.95 -2.92
CA TYR A 295 -7.00 -27.27 -3.52
C TYR A 295 -8.37 -27.95 -3.49
N ILE A 296 -8.83 -28.44 -4.65
CA ILE A 296 -10.07 -29.21 -4.78
C ILE A 296 -9.70 -30.58 -5.31
N TRP A 297 -9.82 -31.59 -4.46
CA TRP A 297 -9.64 -33.00 -4.76
C TRP A 297 -10.98 -33.60 -5.18
N HIS A 298 -11.01 -34.37 -6.27
CA HIS A 298 -12.23 -35.03 -6.75
C HIS A 298 -11.93 -36.40 -7.36
N ASN A 299 -12.85 -37.35 -7.32
CA ASN A 299 -12.68 -38.65 -7.98
C ASN A 299 -13.44 -38.78 -9.32
N ALA A 300 -14.09 -37.71 -9.79
CA ALA A 300 -14.74 -37.62 -11.10
C ALA A 300 -13.71 -37.51 -12.23
N LEU A 301 -13.04 -38.62 -12.55
CA LEU A 301 -11.90 -38.62 -13.48
C LEU A 301 -12.28 -38.74 -14.95
N GLU A 302 -13.47 -39.29 -15.21
CA GLU A 302 -14.00 -39.58 -16.56
C GLU A 302 -14.79 -38.41 -17.16
N LEU A 303 -15.00 -37.33 -16.40
CA LEU A 303 -15.76 -36.16 -16.83
C LEU A 303 -14.82 -35.10 -17.42
N ASP A 304 -15.19 -34.58 -18.59
CA ASP A 304 -14.42 -33.57 -19.33
C ASP A 304 -14.45 -32.18 -18.66
N SER A 305 -15.56 -31.88 -17.99
CA SER A 305 -15.77 -30.64 -17.25
C SER A 305 -16.60 -30.90 -16.01
N LEU A 306 -16.21 -30.25 -14.91
CA LEU A 306 -16.92 -30.24 -13.63
C LEU A 306 -17.15 -28.79 -13.24
N THR A 307 -18.31 -28.54 -12.67
CA THR A 307 -18.69 -27.22 -12.19
C THR A 307 -18.83 -27.24 -10.69
N PHE A 308 -18.10 -26.35 -10.02
CA PHE A 308 -18.17 -26.17 -8.57
C PHE A 308 -18.69 -24.78 -8.25
N ILE A 309 -19.46 -24.65 -7.17
CA ILE A 309 -19.77 -23.35 -6.56
C ILE A 309 -18.86 -23.17 -5.36
N LEU A 310 -18.09 -22.08 -5.36
CA LEU A 310 -17.33 -21.61 -4.21
C LEU A 310 -18.09 -20.49 -3.51
N LYS A 311 -18.18 -20.60 -2.19
CA LYS A 311 -18.69 -19.56 -1.30
C LYS A 311 -17.65 -19.21 -0.24
N SER A 312 -17.42 -17.92 -0.01
CA SER A 312 -16.56 -17.39 1.06
C SER A 312 -17.09 -16.03 1.49
N GLY A 313 -17.58 -15.90 2.72
CA GLY A 313 -18.33 -14.71 3.14
C GLY A 313 -19.47 -14.35 2.16
N GLU A 314 -19.41 -13.15 1.57
CA GLU A 314 -20.35 -12.68 0.53
C GLU A 314 -19.95 -13.08 -0.90
N LEU A 315 -18.72 -13.56 -1.10
CA LEU A 315 -18.26 -14.05 -2.40
C LEU A 315 -18.96 -15.36 -2.75
N SER A 316 -19.60 -15.40 -3.93
CA SER A 316 -20.14 -16.62 -4.52
C SER A 316 -19.73 -16.68 -5.98
N ASP A 317 -18.93 -17.68 -6.35
CA ASP A 317 -18.39 -17.82 -7.71
C ASP A 317 -18.51 -19.25 -8.24
N THR A 318 -18.53 -19.39 -9.57
CA THR A 318 -18.59 -20.66 -10.27
C THR A 318 -17.22 -21.02 -10.83
N ILE A 319 -16.69 -22.17 -10.40
CA ILE A 319 -15.41 -22.70 -10.87
C ILE A 319 -15.68 -23.82 -11.85
N MET A 320 -15.15 -23.69 -13.06
CA MET A 320 -15.16 -24.76 -14.05
C MET A 320 -13.80 -25.45 -14.09
N SER A 321 -13.80 -26.77 -14.02
CA SER A 321 -12.61 -27.58 -14.18
C SER A 321 -12.07 -27.46 -15.61
N LYS A 322 -10.77 -27.71 -15.78
CA LYS A 322 -10.13 -27.72 -17.09
C LYS A 322 -9.81 -29.15 -17.48
N PRO A 323 -9.94 -29.54 -18.76
CA PRO A 323 -9.55 -30.87 -19.20
C PRO A 323 -8.05 -31.09 -18.93
N ALA A 324 -7.72 -32.29 -18.48
CA ALA A 324 -6.35 -32.73 -18.23
C ALA A 324 -6.07 -34.02 -19.00
N LYS A 325 -4.88 -34.13 -19.59
CA LYS A 325 -4.49 -35.30 -20.39
C LYS A 325 -4.23 -36.54 -19.56
N ASP A 326 -3.66 -36.34 -18.37
CA ASP A 326 -3.33 -37.40 -17.42
C ASP A 326 -4.27 -37.32 -16.21
N SER A 327 -4.44 -38.43 -15.49
CA SER A 327 -5.16 -38.47 -14.21
C SER A 327 -4.23 -38.83 -13.05
N PHE A 328 -4.75 -38.73 -11.83
CA PHE A 328 -4.06 -39.23 -10.63
C PHE A 328 -4.12 -40.77 -10.48
N ILE A 329 -4.74 -41.51 -11.40
CA ILE A 329 -4.67 -42.98 -11.41
C ILE A 329 -3.23 -43.42 -11.66
N GLY A 330 -2.76 -44.42 -10.90
CA GLY A 330 -1.39 -44.93 -10.96
C GLY A 330 -0.36 -43.99 -10.35
N SER A 331 -0.77 -42.91 -9.66
CA SER A 331 0.15 -42.03 -8.96
C SER A 331 0.52 -42.59 -7.58
N ASN A 332 1.72 -42.28 -7.10
CA ASN A 332 2.21 -42.83 -5.84
C ASN A 332 1.52 -42.15 -4.64
N LEU A 333 0.86 -42.95 -3.80
CA LEU A 333 0.37 -42.56 -2.49
C LEU A 333 1.52 -42.65 -1.47
N ASN A 334 1.95 -41.51 -0.95
CA ASN A 334 3.06 -41.38 -0.01
C ASN A 334 2.67 -40.47 1.16
N LEU A 335 3.52 -40.42 2.19
CA LEU A 335 3.45 -39.36 3.19
C LEU A 335 3.58 -37.99 2.54
N ASP A 336 2.83 -37.03 3.05
CA ASP A 336 2.97 -35.64 2.64
C ASP A 336 4.39 -35.15 2.96
N LYS A 337 4.99 -34.37 2.07
CA LYS A 337 6.38 -33.90 2.24
C LYS A 337 6.56 -32.99 3.45
N SER A 338 5.50 -32.33 3.91
CA SER A 338 5.51 -31.50 5.12
C SER A 338 5.36 -32.33 6.41
N PHE A 339 5.05 -33.62 6.30
CA PHE A 339 4.88 -34.49 7.46
C PHE A 339 6.22 -34.83 8.10
N VAL A 340 6.31 -34.61 9.41
CA VAL A 340 7.50 -34.90 10.20
C VAL A 340 7.50 -36.36 10.61
N GLN A 341 8.49 -37.13 10.15
CA GLN A 341 8.57 -38.58 10.39
C GLN A 341 9.01 -38.97 11.81
N LYS A 342 9.38 -38.00 12.64
CA LYS A 342 9.73 -38.17 14.06
C LYS A 342 9.07 -37.08 14.87
N PHE A 343 8.22 -37.45 15.82
CA PHE A 343 7.51 -36.51 16.67
C PHE A 343 7.39 -37.10 18.08
N ASN A 344 7.36 -36.21 19.07
CA ASN A 344 7.07 -36.58 20.45
C ASN A 344 5.57 -36.46 20.67
N PHE A 345 4.99 -37.41 21.39
CA PHE A 345 3.57 -37.41 21.70
C PHE A 345 3.37 -38.02 23.09
N HIS A 346 2.31 -37.57 23.77
CA HIS A 346 1.91 -38.13 25.05
C HIS A 346 1.11 -39.42 24.84
N LYS A 347 1.05 -40.26 25.87
CA LYS A 347 0.37 -41.55 25.83
C LYS A 347 -1.09 -41.47 25.31
N GLU A 348 -1.79 -40.39 25.61
CA GLU A 348 -3.20 -40.21 25.24
C GLU A 348 -3.41 -39.55 23.88
N ASP A 349 -2.34 -39.06 23.24
CA ASP A 349 -2.41 -38.35 21.98
C ASP A 349 -2.70 -39.31 20.83
N SER A 350 -3.47 -38.83 19.84
CA SER A 350 -3.62 -39.52 18.55
C SER A 350 -2.45 -39.17 17.62
N LEU A 351 -1.86 -40.18 17.00
CA LEU A 351 -0.91 -40.04 15.92
C LEU A 351 -1.65 -39.65 14.63
N ASN A 352 -1.43 -38.43 14.15
CA ASN A 352 -2.00 -37.92 12.90
C ASN A 352 -0.98 -38.00 11.76
N ILE A 353 -1.18 -38.93 10.83
CA ILE A 353 -0.30 -39.15 9.68
C ILE A 353 -0.92 -38.52 8.44
N ARG A 354 -0.21 -37.58 7.81
CA ARG A 354 -0.71 -36.88 6.62
C ARG A 354 -0.14 -37.49 5.33
N PHE A 355 -1.00 -37.72 4.36
CA PHE A 355 -0.69 -38.27 3.04
C PHE A 355 -0.79 -37.21 1.94
N ASN A 356 -0.10 -37.45 0.82
CA ASN A 356 -0.12 -36.55 -0.33
C ASN A 356 -1.46 -36.51 -1.07
N HIS A 357 -2.34 -37.51 -0.90
CA HIS A 357 -3.71 -37.57 -1.47
C HIS A 357 -4.75 -37.87 -0.38
N PRO A 358 -6.05 -37.57 -0.62
CA PRO A 358 -7.13 -37.98 0.28
C PRO A 358 -7.28 -39.50 0.32
N ILE A 359 -7.46 -40.03 1.53
CA ILE A 359 -7.55 -41.44 1.83
C ILE A 359 -9.01 -41.88 1.71
N LYS A 360 -9.21 -43.06 1.10
CA LYS A 360 -10.53 -43.69 0.95
C LYS A 360 -10.72 -44.84 1.92
N ASN A 361 -9.74 -45.75 2.02
CA ASN A 361 -9.82 -46.91 2.90
C ASN A 361 -8.47 -47.22 3.55
N ILE A 362 -8.53 -47.92 4.69
CA ILE A 362 -7.38 -48.46 5.42
C ILE A 362 -7.58 -49.95 5.70
N LYS A 363 -6.48 -50.70 5.76
CA LYS A 363 -6.43 -52.10 6.21
C LYS A 363 -5.60 -52.18 7.48
N LEU A 364 -6.26 -52.22 8.63
CA LEU A 364 -5.59 -52.20 9.94
C LEU A 364 -4.59 -53.35 10.13
N ASP A 365 -4.88 -54.54 9.60
CA ASP A 365 -3.98 -55.71 9.67
C ASP A 365 -2.65 -55.51 8.92
N SER A 366 -2.58 -54.50 8.05
CA SER A 366 -1.38 -54.13 7.29
C SER A 366 -0.63 -52.95 7.90
N ILE A 367 -1.06 -52.50 9.09
CA ILE A 367 -0.42 -51.43 9.86
C ILE A 367 0.14 -52.04 11.12
N SER A 368 1.43 -51.80 11.40
CA SER A 368 2.06 -52.31 12.60
C SER A 368 2.78 -51.21 13.37
N VAL A 369 2.65 -51.28 14.68
CA VAL A 369 3.39 -50.43 15.62
C VAL A 369 4.18 -51.34 16.53
N TYR A 370 5.48 -51.12 16.64
CA TYR A 370 6.35 -51.99 17.42
C TYR A 370 7.48 -51.21 18.08
N ASP A 371 7.99 -51.75 19.19
CA ASP A 371 9.29 -51.39 19.75
C ASP A 371 10.31 -52.49 19.45
N THR A 372 11.44 -52.53 20.16
CA THR A 372 12.47 -53.57 19.96
C THR A 372 12.03 -54.99 20.34
N VAL A 373 10.93 -55.15 21.10
CA VAL A 373 10.55 -56.42 21.76
C VAL A 373 9.07 -56.78 21.58
N SER A 374 8.19 -55.81 21.34
CA SER A 374 6.73 -55.98 21.39
C SER A 374 6.02 -55.28 20.23
N SER A 375 4.90 -55.85 19.78
CA SER A 375 3.94 -55.21 18.89
C SER A 375 2.75 -54.63 19.68
N PHE A 376 2.23 -53.50 19.21
CA PHE A 376 1.15 -52.76 19.86
C PHE A 376 -0.08 -52.72 18.96
N ASN A 377 -1.24 -52.96 19.57
CA ASN A 377 -2.51 -52.94 18.85
C ASN A 377 -3.05 -51.52 18.72
N ILE A 378 -3.62 -51.23 17.56
CA ILE A 378 -4.37 -50.00 17.30
C ILE A 378 -5.73 -50.10 17.98
N SER A 379 -5.98 -49.17 18.90
CA SER A 379 -7.24 -49.08 19.67
C SER A 379 -8.32 -48.30 18.93
N TYR A 380 -7.90 -47.33 18.12
CA TYR A 380 -8.77 -46.42 17.37
C TYR A 380 -8.07 -45.99 16.09
N SER A 381 -8.85 -45.87 15.01
CA SER A 381 -8.40 -45.31 13.75
C SER A 381 -9.50 -44.51 13.09
N GLU A 382 -9.17 -43.33 12.58
CA GLU A 382 -10.08 -42.45 11.85
C GLU A 382 -9.41 -41.88 10.60
N ILE A 383 -10.17 -41.78 9.52
CA ILE A 383 -9.74 -41.10 8.30
C ILE A 383 -10.46 -39.77 8.23
N ASN A 384 -9.68 -38.69 8.19
CA ASN A 384 -10.17 -37.36 7.86
C ASN A 384 -9.43 -36.87 6.62
N ASN A 385 -10.01 -37.15 5.45
CA ASN A 385 -9.47 -36.78 4.14
C ASN A 385 -8.02 -37.26 3.98
N ARG A 386 -7.04 -36.34 4.06
CA ARG A 386 -5.61 -36.64 3.89
C ARG A 386 -4.92 -37.11 5.17
N ILE A 387 -5.63 -37.16 6.29
CA ILE A 387 -5.08 -37.48 7.62
C ILE A 387 -5.64 -38.81 8.10
N LEU A 388 -4.73 -39.70 8.50
CA LEU A 388 -5.04 -40.91 9.25
C LEU A 388 -4.69 -40.67 10.72
N SER A 389 -5.69 -40.68 11.59
CA SER A 389 -5.54 -40.53 13.03
C SER A 389 -5.60 -41.90 13.70
N ILE A 390 -4.59 -42.24 14.49
CA ILE A 390 -4.47 -43.55 15.16
C ILE A 390 -4.20 -43.34 16.65
N LYS A 391 -4.85 -44.12 17.52
CA LYS A 391 -4.56 -44.16 18.98
C LYS A 391 -4.14 -45.56 19.43
N LEU A 392 -3.25 -45.62 20.42
CA LEU A 392 -2.65 -46.84 20.97
C LEU A 392 -2.84 -46.86 22.49
N ASP A 393 -3.37 -47.94 23.07
CA ASP A 393 -3.76 -47.98 24.50
C ASP A 393 -2.61 -48.27 25.48
N SER A 394 -1.47 -48.76 24.98
CA SER A 394 -0.44 -49.43 25.81
C SER A 394 0.96 -48.86 25.66
N LEU A 395 1.08 -47.57 25.34
CA LEU A 395 2.38 -46.92 25.23
C LEU A 395 2.96 -46.57 26.59
N GLN A 396 4.29 -46.67 26.67
CA GLN A 396 5.08 -46.29 27.84
C GLN A 396 5.75 -44.94 27.59
N ASP A 397 5.87 -44.16 28.67
CA ASP A 397 6.58 -42.89 28.63
C ASP A 397 8.06 -43.09 28.31
N ASN A 398 8.67 -42.09 27.65
CA ASN A 398 10.09 -42.09 27.28
C ASN A 398 10.55 -43.30 26.44
N SER A 399 9.63 -43.90 25.69
CA SER A 399 9.92 -45.03 24.79
C SER A 399 9.87 -44.62 23.33
N SER A 400 10.60 -45.33 22.47
CA SER A 400 10.62 -45.10 21.02
C SER A 400 9.88 -46.22 20.29
N TYR A 401 8.97 -45.82 19.41
CA TYR A 401 8.13 -46.73 18.65
C TYR A 401 8.38 -46.54 17.15
N SER A 402 8.35 -47.64 16.42
CA SER A 402 8.37 -47.65 14.95
C SER A 402 6.97 -47.91 14.44
N PHE A 403 6.59 -47.15 13.43
CA PHE A 403 5.32 -47.29 12.73
C PHE A 403 5.63 -47.73 11.30
N GLN A 404 4.99 -48.81 10.85
CA GLN A 404 5.21 -49.37 9.53
C GLN A 404 3.89 -49.59 8.80
N LEU A 405 3.84 -49.12 7.55
CA LEU A 405 2.72 -49.34 6.63
C LEU A 405 3.14 -50.34 5.56
N LEU A 406 2.59 -51.54 5.64
CA LEU A 406 2.82 -52.53 4.59
C LEU A 406 2.20 -52.08 3.25
N PRO A 407 2.70 -52.58 2.11
CA PRO A 407 2.14 -52.26 0.81
C PRO A 407 0.64 -52.55 0.74
N GLY A 408 -0.16 -51.58 0.30
CA GLY A 408 -1.62 -51.69 0.22
C GLY A 408 -2.38 -51.58 1.55
N ALA A 409 -1.71 -51.12 2.61
CA ALA A 409 -2.35 -50.76 3.87
C ALA A 409 -3.34 -49.59 3.72
N ILE A 410 -3.09 -48.69 2.77
CA ILE A 410 -3.89 -47.48 2.56
C ILE A 410 -4.21 -47.34 1.08
N THR A 411 -5.48 -47.02 0.77
CA THR A 411 -5.92 -46.70 -0.59
C THR A 411 -6.49 -45.29 -0.66
N ASP A 412 -6.09 -44.51 -1.66
CA ASP A 412 -6.60 -43.16 -1.90
C ASP A 412 -7.94 -43.15 -2.68
N ILE A 413 -8.49 -41.96 -2.87
CA ILE A 413 -9.75 -41.73 -3.61
C ILE A 413 -9.69 -42.11 -5.09
N TYR A 414 -8.49 -42.32 -5.64
CA TYR A 414 -8.24 -42.78 -7.01
C TYR A 414 -7.99 -44.29 -7.08
N ASN A 415 -8.11 -44.99 -5.95
CA ASN A 415 -7.79 -46.40 -5.75
C ASN A 415 -6.29 -46.74 -5.92
N ASN A 416 -5.38 -45.77 -5.80
CA ASN A 416 -3.95 -46.07 -5.68
C ASN A 416 -3.67 -46.60 -4.27
N SER A 417 -2.70 -47.50 -4.18
CA SER A 417 -2.24 -48.09 -2.92
C SER A 417 -0.85 -47.58 -2.56
N ASN A 418 -0.54 -47.45 -1.27
CA ASN A 418 0.83 -47.20 -0.82
C ASN A 418 1.74 -48.38 -1.19
N THR A 419 2.96 -48.12 -1.64
CA THR A 419 3.87 -49.17 -2.13
C THR A 419 4.82 -49.73 -1.08
N ASP A 420 5.22 -48.94 -0.09
CA ASP A 420 5.90 -49.26 1.18
C ASP A 420 6.19 -47.92 1.87
N THR A 421 6.00 -47.78 3.19
CA THR A 421 6.18 -46.48 3.89
C THR A 421 6.50 -46.63 5.36
#